data_AF-A0A444IX77-F1
#
_entry.id   AF-A0A444IX77-F1
#
_cell.length_a   1.000
_cell.length_b   1.000
_cell.length_c   1.000
_cell.angle_alpha   90.00
_cell.angle_beta   90.00
_cell.angle_gamma   90.00
#
_symmetry.space_group_name_H-M   'P 1'
#
loop_
_entity.id
_entity.type
_entity.pdbx_description
1 polymer ?
#
loop_
_entity_poly.entity_id
_entity_poly.type
_entity_poly.pdbx_seq_one_letter_code
_entity_poly.pdbx_strand_id
1 'polypeptide(L)'
;MLEAISFFDLTEFSHREIFQEADYVWNGLKNLKAYMNSLDYSSFENEDLLDGIPLKKHLMYYQNSLQSGEGCTISWDKVGKGKLSVMREGQLLPGASVIMAGAVIMGQKIQLGKGVLIESGASSRVRLS
;
A
#
# COMPACT_ATOMS: atom_id res chain seq x y z
N MET A 1 -32.78 0.66 -6.96
CA MET A 1 -32.33 1.08 -5.62
C MET A 1 -30.83 0.82 -5.55
N LEU A 2 -30.02 1.74 -5.02
CA LEU A 2 -28.55 1.68 -5.09
C LEU A 2 -27.95 1.07 -3.81
N GLU A 3 -28.26 -0.21 -3.59
CA GLU A 3 -27.77 -0.98 -2.45
C GLU A 3 -26.28 -1.35 -2.61
N ALA A 4 -25.54 -1.49 -1.52
CA ALA A 4 -24.11 -1.78 -1.55
C ALA A 4 -23.77 -3.09 -2.29
N ILE A 5 -24.62 -4.13 -2.17
CA ILE A 5 -24.45 -5.42 -2.86
C ILE A 5 -24.53 -5.30 -4.39
N SER A 6 -25.12 -4.21 -4.91
CA SER A 6 -25.16 -3.95 -6.35
C SER A 6 -23.82 -3.41 -6.90
N PHE A 7 -22.92 -2.96 -6.03
CA PHE A 7 -21.63 -2.36 -6.42
C PHE A 7 -20.42 -3.14 -5.92
N PHE A 8 -20.57 -3.88 -4.83
CA PHE A 8 -19.50 -4.59 -4.16
C PHE A 8 -19.89 -6.03 -3.88
N ASP A 9 -18.94 -6.95 -4.05
CA ASP A 9 -19.09 -8.30 -3.51
C ASP A 9 -18.82 -8.28 -2.01
N LEU A 10 -19.89 -8.18 -1.21
CA LEU A 10 -19.80 -8.09 0.24
C LEU A 10 -19.38 -9.41 0.91
N THR A 11 -19.29 -10.52 0.17
CA THR A 11 -18.82 -11.81 0.70
C THR A 11 -17.30 -11.83 0.82
N GLU A 12 -16.59 -11.28 -0.16
CA GLU A 12 -15.12 -11.24 -0.22
C GLU A 12 -14.52 -9.87 0.13
N PHE A 13 -15.33 -8.80 0.18
CA PHE A 13 -14.84 -7.45 0.44
C PHE A 13 -14.37 -7.28 1.90
N SER A 14 -13.06 -7.06 2.06
CA SER A 14 -12.40 -6.94 3.37
C SER A 14 -12.89 -5.78 4.24
N HIS A 15 -13.60 -4.81 3.65
CA HIS A 15 -14.11 -3.62 4.36
C HIS A 15 -15.63 -3.56 4.38
N ARG A 16 -16.32 -4.70 4.23
CA ARG A 16 -17.79 -4.81 4.24
C ARG A 16 -18.45 -4.20 5.47
N GLU A 17 -17.71 -4.11 6.58
CA GLU A 17 -18.15 -3.52 7.85
C GLU A 17 -18.59 -2.04 7.69
N ILE A 18 -18.03 -1.32 6.72
CA ILE A 18 -18.46 0.05 6.38
C ILE A 18 -19.95 0.10 6.01
N PHE A 19 -20.47 -0.97 5.39
CA PHE A 19 -21.85 -1.06 4.91
C PHE A 19 -22.80 -1.80 5.86
N GLN A 20 -22.36 -2.15 7.08
CA GLN A 20 -23.27 -2.68 8.10
C GLN A 20 -24.38 -1.65 8.37
N GLU A 21 -25.63 -2.15 8.36
CA GLU A 21 -26.84 -1.34 8.62
C GLU A 21 -27.04 -0.16 7.64
N ALA A 22 -26.35 -0.17 6.48
CA ALA A 22 -26.48 0.88 5.48
C ALA A 22 -27.59 0.55 4.46
N ASP A 23 -28.71 1.27 4.53
CA ASP A 23 -29.81 1.11 3.56
C ASP A 23 -29.40 1.40 2.10
N TYR A 24 -28.38 2.25 1.92
CA TYR A 24 -27.89 2.69 0.62
C TYR A 24 -26.36 2.76 0.63
N VAL A 25 -25.72 2.60 -0.53
CA VAL A 25 -24.25 2.60 -0.64
C VAL A 25 -23.59 3.86 -0.05
N TRP A 26 -24.20 5.04 -0.19
CA TRP A 26 -23.68 6.28 0.40
C TRP A 26 -23.89 6.38 1.91
N ASN A 27 -24.81 5.61 2.50
CA ASN A 27 -24.95 5.58 3.97
C ASN A 27 -23.72 4.98 4.65
N GLY A 28 -22.96 4.10 3.96
CA GLY A 28 -21.67 3.62 4.46
C GLY A 28 -20.65 4.74 4.69
N LEU A 29 -20.73 5.86 3.95
CA LEU A 29 -19.85 7.01 4.17
C LEU A 29 -20.05 7.66 5.55
N LYS A 30 -21.23 7.51 6.17
CA LYS A 30 -21.50 7.96 7.54
C LYS A 30 -20.67 7.16 8.56
N ASN A 31 -20.41 5.89 8.26
CA ASN A 31 -19.65 4.98 9.12
C ASN A 31 -18.13 5.11 8.90
N LEU A 32 -17.69 5.75 7.81
CA LEU A 32 -16.29 5.81 7.40
C LEU A 32 -15.36 6.32 8.51
N LYS A 33 -15.75 7.36 9.24
CA LYS A 33 -14.92 7.91 10.32
C LYS A 33 -14.70 6.91 11.47
N ALA A 34 -15.77 6.24 11.89
CA ALA A 34 -15.68 5.24 12.96
C ALA A 34 -14.86 4.04 12.50
N TYR A 35 -15.12 3.57 11.28
CA TYR A 35 -14.39 2.50 10.63
C TYR A 35 -12.89 2.80 10.49
N MET A 36 -12.50 3.97 9.99
CA MET A 36 -11.08 4.34 9.88
C MET A 36 -10.40 4.42 11.26
N ASN A 37 -11.14 4.78 12.31
CA ASN A 37 -10.58 4.81 13.67
C ASN A 37 -10.47 3.43 14.32
N SER A 38 -11.14 2.39 13.80
CA SER A 38 -11.02 1.02 14.31
C SER A 38 -9.89 0.24 13.65
N LEU A 39 -9.28 0.77 12.59
CA LEU A 39 -8.16 0.13 11.91
C LEU A 39 -6.86 0.28 12.69
N ASP A 40 -6.04 -0.77 12.59
CA ASP A 40 -4.66 -0.77 13.06
C ASP A 40 -3.72 -0.24 11.96
N TYR A 41 -2.92 0.76 12.33
CA TYR A 41 -1.95 1.44 11.47
C TYR A 41 -0.49 1.17 11.89
N SER A 42 -0.28 0.43 12.98
CA SER A 42 1.06 0.20 13.57
C SER A 42 2.04 -0.52 12.64
N SER A 43 1.53 -1.30 11.68
CA SER A 43 2.37 -2.05 10.74
C SER A 43 3.18 -1.16 9.79
N PHE A 44 2.79 0.11 9.65
CA PHE A 44 3.42 1.07 8.76
C PHE A 44 4.41 2.02 9.48
N GLU A 45 4.80 1.69 10.70
CA GLU A 45 5.81 2.42 11.45
C GLU A 45 7.23 1.90 11.14
N ASN A 46 8.18 2.82 10.95
CA ASN A 46 9.60 2.51 10.82
C ASN A 46 10.44 3.73 11.18
N GLU A 47 11.58 3.53 11.84
CA GLU A 47 12.48 4.62 12.27
C GLU A 47 13.04 5.45 11.09
N ASP A 48 13.18 4.83 9.92
CA ASP A 48 13.64 5.51 8.70
C ASP A 48 12.52 6.30 8.01
N LEU A 49 11.25 6.08 8.37
CA LEU A 49 10.08 6.76 7.79
C LEU A 49 9.67 7.95 8.67
N LEU A 50 10.27 9.10 8.40
CA LEU A 50 9.96 10.35 9.10
C LEU A 50 8.93 11.18 8.32
N ASP A 51 7.98 11.79 9.04
CA ASP A 51 6.88 12.56 8.47
C ASP A 51 7.38 13.75 7.63
N GLY A 52 6.99 13.79 6.35
CA GLY A 52 7.35 14.87 5.43
C GLY A 52 8.82 14.92 5.01
N ILE A 53 9.63 13.94 5.40
CA ILE A 53 11.07 13.88 5.05
C ILE A 53 11.29 12.82 3.97
N PRO A 54 12.04 13.12 2.90
CA PRO A 54 12.37 12.13 1.87
C PRO A 54 13.12 10.92 2.44
N LEU A 55 12.68 9.72 2.06
CA LEU A 55 13.35 8.48 2.46
C LEU A 55 14.79 8.43 1.95
N LYS A 56 15.73 8.10 2.83
CA LYS A 56 17.16 7.98 2.47
C LYS A 56 17.47 6.71 1.67
N LYS A 57 16.69 5.65 1.87
CA LYS A 57 16.86 4.33 1.26
C LYS A 57 15.49 3.72 0.97
N HIS A 58 15.45 2.66 0.16
CA HIS A 58 14.22 1.93 -0.09
C HIS A 58 13.68 1.32 1.20
N LEU A 59 12.36 1.33 1.36
CA LEU A 59 11.66 0.55 2.37
C LEU A 59 10.78 -0.48 1.67
N MET A 60 10.67 -1.66 2.27
CA MET A 60 9.82 -2.74 1.80
C MET A 60 8.77 -3.05 2.85
N TYR A 61 7.51 -3.06 2.45
CA TYR A 61 6.42 -3.55 3.27
C TYR A 61 6.10 -4.99 2.88
N TYR A 62 6.35 -5.93 3.80
CA TYR A 62 6.13 -7.35 3.58
C TYR A 62 5.76 -8.03 4.89
N GLN A 63 4.83 -8.99 4.84
CA GLN A 63 4.35 -9.72 6.02
C GLN A 63 3.90 -8.79 7.18
N ASN A 64 3.18 -7.72 6.85
CA ASN A 64 2.61 -6.76 7.81
C ASN A 64 3.67 -5.99 8.64
N SER A 65 4.84 -5.72 8.04
CA SER A 65 5.90 -4.93 8.66
C SER A 65 6.67 -4.14 7.59
N LEU A 66 7.07 -2.93 7.95
CA LEU A 66 7.94 -2.08 7.15
C LEU A 66 9.41 -2.33 7.51
N GLN A 67 10.20 -2.71 6.53
CA GLN A 67 11.59 -3.16 6.68
C GLN A 67 12.52 -2.42 5.73
N SER A 68 13.84 -2.49 5.96
CA SER A 68 14.82 -2.02 4.98
C SER A 68 14.56 -2.69 3.63
N GLY A 69 14.62 -1.93 2.53
CA GLY A 69 14.54 -2.42 1.15
C GLY A 69 15.91 -2.75 0.55
N GLU A 70 16.98 -2.76 1.34
CA GLU A 70 18.32 -3.12 0.88
C GLU A 70 18.36 -4.56 0.34
N GLY A 71 19.13 -4.76 -0.74
CA GLY A 71 19.22 -6.05 -1.42
C GLY A 71 17.96 -6.46 -2.21
N CYS A 72 16.91 -5.63 -2.25
CA CYS A 72 15.75 -5.90 -3.08
C CYS A 72 15.99 -5.57 -4.55
N THR A 73 15.66 -6.51 -5.43
CA THR A 73 15.52 -6.27 -6.87
C THR A 73 14.04 -6.05 -7.18
N ILE A 74 13.73 -4.89 -7.77
CA ILE A 74 12.36 -4.52 -8.18
C ILE A 74 12.26 -4.71 -9.68
N SER A 75 11.27 -5.48 -10.12
CA SER A 75 11.00 -5.71 -11.54
C SER A 75 9.50 -5.78 -11.80
N TRP A 76 9.14 -5.80 -13.08
CA TRP A 76 7.76 -6.01 -13.52
C TRP A 76 7.69 -7.39 -14.17
N ASP A 77 6.77 -8.23 -13.70
CA ASP A 77 6.58 -9.55 -14.30
C ASP A 77 6.16 -9.39 -15.78
N LYS A 78 6.92 -10.00 -16.69
CA LYS A 78 6.63 -10.01 -18.13
C LYS A 78 5.37 -10.80 -18.51
N VAL A 79 4.82 -11.57 -17.57
CA VAL A 79 3.63 -12.39 -17.78
C VAL A 79 2.36 -11.53 -17.60
N GLY A 80 2.10 -10.70 -18.61
CA GLY A 80 0.77 -10.22 -19.02
C GLY A 80 -0.04 -9.29 -18.10
N LYS A 81 0.38 -9.01 -16.86
CA LYS A 81 -0.43 -8.20 -15.92
C LYS A 81 0.31 -7.05 -15.21
N GLY A 82 1.54 -6.72 -15.63
CA GLY A 82 2.26 -5.54 -15.09
C GLY A 82 2.30 -5.51 -13.56
N LYS A 83 2.49 -6.68 -12.93
CA LYS A 83 2.51 -6.78 -11.47
C LYS A 83 3.93 -6.54 -10.96
N LEU A 84 4.02 -5.79 -9.85
CA LEU A 84 5.26 -5.56 -9.13
C LEU A 84 5.82 -6.91 -8.66
N SER A 85 7.09 -7.14 -8.96
CA SER A 85 7.83 -8.35 -8.59
C SER A 85 9.07 -7.94 -7.80
N VAL A 86 9.12 -8.37 -6.54
CA VAL A 86 10.19 -8.02 -5.59
C VAL A 86 10.94 -9.29 -5.24
N MET A 87 12.27 -9.27 -5.42
CA MET A 87 13.14 -10.37 -5.02
C MET A 87 14.17 -9.88 -4.00
N ARG A 88 14.52 -10.72 -3.02
CA ARG A 88 15.66 -10.50 -2.11
C ARG A 88 16.47 -11.78 -2.05
N GLU A 89 17.79 -11.69 -2.25
CA GLU A 89 18.71 -12.83 -2.18
C GLU A 89 18.27 -14.03 -3.06
N GLY A 90 17.72 -13.74 -4.25
CA GLY A 90 17.23 -14.76 -5.19
C GLY A 90 15.85 -15.33 -4.86
N GLN A 91 15.23 -14.96 -3.73
CA GLN A 91 13.88 -15.39 -3.36
C GLN A 91 12.84 -14.35 -3.76
N LEU A 92 11.75 -14.80 -4.39
CA LEU A 92 10.59 -13.97 -4.68
C LEU A 92 9.83 -13.69 -3.37
N LEU A 93 9.37 -12.45 -3.21
CA LEU A 93 8.55 -12.00 -2.07
C LEU A 93 7.14 -11.61 -2.55
N PRO A 94 6.21 -12.58 -2.69
CA PRO A 94 4.91 -12.33 -3.31
C PRO A 94 4.08 -11.31 -2.52
N GLY A 95 3.64 -10.26 -3.20
CA GLY A 95 2.82 -9.21 -2.59
C GLY A 95 3.61 -8.23 -1.71
N ALA A 96 4.94 -8.29 -1.71
CA ALA A 96 5.75 -7.22 -1.15
C ALA A 96 5.49 -5.90 -1.89
N SER A 97 5.45 -4.82 -1.13
CA SER A 97 5.31 -3.45 -1.62
C SER A 97 6.60 -2.69 -1.34
N VAL A 98 6.95 -1.73 -2.20
CA VAL A 98 8.20 -0.98 -2.07
C VAL A 98 7.93 0.51 -2.10
N ILE A 99 8.57 1.23 -1.18
CA ILE A 99 8.64 2.68 -1.14
C ILE A 99 10.07 3.06 -1.56
N MET A 100 10.19 3.74 -2.70
CA MET A 100 11.49 4.10 -3.25
C MET A 100 12.15 5.20 -2.42
N ALA A 101 13.48 5.23 -2.48
CA ALA A 101 14.27 6.26 -1.84
C ALA A 101 13.93 7.60 -2.52
N GLY A 102 13.84 8.67 -1.73
CA GLY A 102 13.40 9.98 -2.18
C GLY A 102 11.89 10.19 -2.18
N ALA A 103 11.07 9.15 -1.98
CA ALA A 103 9.64 9.34 -1.73
C ALA A 103 9.41 10.08 -0.40
N VAL A 104 8.41 10.96 -0.38
CA VAL A 104 7.96 11.69 0.82
C VAL A 104 6.59 11.17 1.19
N ILE A 105 6.48 10.68 2.42
CA ILE A 105 5.21 10.21 2.99
C ILE A 105 4.81 11.17 4.11
N MET A 106 3.54 11.53 4.17
CA MET A 106 2.99 12.41 5.20
C MET A 106 1.77 11.79 5.87
N GLY A 107 1.70 11.90 7.19
CA GLY A 107 0.63 11.38 8.04
C GLY A 107 1.01 10.08 8.77
N GLN A 108 0.26 9.80 9.84
CA GLN A 108 0.55 8.68 10.77
C GLN A 108 -0.42 7.51 10.63
N LYS A 109 -1.55 7.68 9.93
CA LYS A 109 -2.58 6.65 9.74
C LYS A 109 -2.57 6.14 8.30
N ILE A 110 -1.52 5.39 7.96
CA ILE A 110 -1.30 4.90 6.59
C ILE A 110 -1.33 3.37 6.60
N GLN A 111 -2.07 2.80 5.66
CA GLN A 111 -2.01 1.37 5.35
C GLN A 111 -1.56 1.21 3.90
N LEU A 112 -0.67 0.24 3.67
CA LEU A 112 -0.18 -0.08 2.34
C LEU A 112 -0.69 -1.45 1.91
N GLY A 113 -1.35 -1.48 0.75
CA GLY A 113 -1.78 -2.72 0.11
C GLY A 113 -0.59 -3.56 -0.37
N LYS A 114 -0.85 -4.82 -0.71
CA LYS A 114 0.16 -5.73 -1.27
C LYS A 114 0.48 -5.38 -2.73
N GLY A 115 1.75 -5.48 -3.13
CA GLY A 115 2.20 -5.27 -4.51
C GLY A 115 2.15 -3.81 -4.98
N VAL A 116 2.22 -2.85 -4.06
CA VAL A 116 2.23 -1.41 -4.35
C VAL A 116 3.67 -0.93 -4.52
N LEU A 117 3.92 -0.12 -5.55
CA LEU A 117 5.16 0.62 -5.72
C LEU A 117 4.87 2.11 -5.50
N ILE A 118 5.52 2.72 -4.51
CA ILE A 118 5.54 4.17 -4.32
C ILE A 118 6.88 4.68 -4.85
N GLU A 119 6.84 5.36 -6.00
CA GLU A 119 8.03 5.95 -6.61
C GLU A 119 8.36 7.31 -5.96
N SER A 120 9.63 7.70 -6.01
CA SER A 120 10.02 9.07 -5.71
C SER A 120 9.42 10.03 -6.74
N GLY A 121 8.98 11.21 -6.32
CA GLY A 121 8.61 12.27 -7.27
C GLY A 121 9.76 12.58 -8.24
N ALA A 122 9.43 12.90 -9.50
CA ALA A 122 10.33 13.32 -10.57
C ALA A 122 11.75 12.71 -10.53
N SER A 123 11.88 11.42 -10.88
CA SER A 123 13.18 10.78 -11.05
C SER A 123 13.67 10.95 -12.50
N SER A 124 14.52 11.96 -12.75
CA SER A 124 15.20 12.07 -14.04
C SER A 124 16.30 11.01 -14.12
N ARG A 125 16.07 9.94 -14.88
CA ARG A 125 17.08 8.90 -15.11
C ARG A 125 18.08 9.37 -16.16
N VAL A 126 19.17 10.01 -15.74
CA VAL A 126 20.29 10.33 -16.65
C VAL A 126 21.12 9.06 -16.84
N ARG A 127 21.04 8.48 -18.03
CA ARG A 127 21.90 7.36 -18.45
C ARG A 127 23.15 7.98 -19.07
N LEU A 128 24.27 7.98 -18.35
CA LEU A 128 25.57 8.29 -18.95
C LEU A 128 26.00 7.04 -19.73
N SER A 129 26.16 7.20 -21.04
CA SER A 129 26.69 6.22 -21.99
C SER A 129 28.18 6.05 -21.86
#